data_AF-A0A9D3LQM1-F1
#
_entry.id   AF-A0A9D3LQM1-F1
#
_cell.length_a   1.000
_cell.length_b   1.000
_cell.length_c   1.000
_cell.angle_alpha   90.00
_cell.angle_beta   90.00
_cell.angle_gamma   90.00
#
_symmetry.space_group_name_H-M   'P 1'
#
loop_
_entity.id
_entity.type
_entity.pdbx_description
1 polymer ?
#
loop_
_entity_poly.entity_id
_entity_poly.type
_entity_poly.pdbx_seq_one_letter_code
_entity_poly.pdbx_strand_id
1 'polypeptide(L)'
;MLSTPPATALVHLPASRLRGQAQDFYWFSVGMAPQVRILALFLLSLCCDRGSLRHSASWKPQWPLLRVPVVMPQQTLERPAPHFLAEAKLEVTSTCDPDCHKQAPTPGYWDLREYLSYETLHANGSLVETAVGIYGFNTADLRREAAGRSRARRQIYGPDSRFSIVGQDFLLNYPFSTAVKLSTGCTGTLVGDRHVLTAAHCVHDGKNYVKGAQKLRVGFLKPRQRDAPQANRTGSPAGPTR
;
A
#
# COMPACT_ATOMS: atom_id res chain seq x y z
N MET A 1 -12.90 38.14 -20.18
CA MET A 1 -11.78 37.30 -20.67
C MET A 1 -12.30 35.88 -20.73
N LEU A 2 -12.65 35.44 -21.95
CA LEU A 2 -13.18 34.09 -22.24
C LEU A 2 -12.02 33.10 -22.29
N SER A 3 -12.10 32.00 -21.54
CA SER A 3 -11.30 30.80 -21.82
C SER A 3 -12.24 29.64 -22.15
N THR A 4 -12.29 29.32 -23.43
CA THR A 4 -12.90 28.11 -23.99
C THR A 4 -12.07 26.87 -23.63
N PRO A 5 -12.69 25.70 -23.40
CA PRO A 5 -11.99 24.42 -23.30
C PRO A 5 -11.72 23.82 -24.71
N PRO A 6 -10.63 23.06 -24.91
CA PRO A 6 -10.38 22.39 -26.19
C PRO A 6 -11.19 21.10 -26.36
N ALA A 7 -11.50 20.85 -27.63
CA ALA A 7 -12.44 19.89 -28.17
C ALA A 7 -12.11 18.41 -27.91
N THR A 8 -13.19 17.65 -27.71
CA THR A 8 -13.30 16.20 -27.85
C THR A 8 -13.11 15.80 -29.31
N ALA A 9 -12.18 14.89 -29.61
CA ALA A 9 -12.04 14.27 -30.93
C ALA A 9 -12.56 12.83 -30.88
N LEU A 10 -13.73 12.60 -31.49
CA LEU A 10 -14.33 11.30 -31.72
C LEU A 10 -14.00 10.89 -33.16
N VAL A 11 -13.10 9.93 -33.34
CA VAL A 11 -12.81 9.34 -34.65
C VAL A 11 -13.59 8.04 -34.77
N HIS A 12 -14.68 8.11 -35.54
CA HIS A 12 -15.40 6.97 -36.08
C HIS A 12 -14.60 6.40 -37.26
N LEU A 13 -14.27 5.11 -37.21
CA LEU A 13 -13.81 4.36 -38.39
C LEU A 13 -14.78 3.19 -38.66
N PRO A 14 -15.18 2.98 -39.93
CA PRO A 14 -16.25 2.07 -40.29
C PRO A 14 -15.78 0.62 -40.34
N ALA A 15 -16.69 -0.27 -39.93
CA ALA A 15 -16.61 -1.70 -40.16
C ALA A 15 -16.71 -2.00 -41.67
N SER A 16 -15.62 -2.49 -42.26
CA SER A 16 -15.64 -3.06 -43.60
C SER A 16 -15.36 -4.56 -43.53
N ARG A 17 -16.45 -5.27 -43.80
CA ARG A 17 -16.60 -6.70 -44.01
C ARG A 17 -15.85 -7.10 -45.29
N LEU A 18 -14.77 -7.88 -45.18
CA LEU A 18 -14.16 -8.56 -46.33
C LEU A 18 -14.31 -10.07 -46.18
N ARG A 19 -15.26 -10.56 -46.98
CA ARG A 19 -15.50 -11.96 -47.34
C ARG A 19 -14.52 -12.27 -48.48
N GLY A 20 -13.63 -13.25 -48.31
CA GLY A 20 -12.76 -13.79 -49.35
C GLY A 20 -12.47 -15.24 -48.98
N GLN A 21 -13.29 -16.19 -49.43
CA GLN A 21 -13.09 -16.97 -50.66
C GLN A 21 -11.75 -17.72 -50.64
N ALA A 22 -11.84 -18.96 -50.15
CA ALA A 22 -10.83 -19.99 -50.35
C ALA A 22 -10.62 -20.16 -51.86
N GLN A 23 -9.40 -19.94 -52.31
CA GLN A 23 -8.94 -20.37 -53.62
C GLN A 23 -7.84 -21.39 -53.40
N ASP A 24 -8.08 -22.56 -53.98
CA ASP A 24 -7.20 -23.69 -54.09
C ASP A 24 -5.84 -23.26 -54.66
N PHE A 25 -4.78 -23.40 -53.87
CA PHE A 25 -3.42 -23.41 -54.39
C PHE A 25 -2.93 -24.85 -54.46
N TYR A 26 -2.88 -25.29 -55.70
CA TYR A 26 -2.39 -26.55 -56.19
C TYR A 26 -1.02 -26.93 -55.61
N TRP A 27 -0.92 -28.22 -55.30
CA TRP A 27 0.32 -28.95 -55.07
C TRP A 27 1.30 -28.74 -56.23
N PHE A 28 2.45 -28.12 -55.96
CA PHE A 28 3.67 -28.36 -56.70
C PHE A 28 4.68 -29.06 -55.79
N SER A 29 4.66 -30.40 -55.82
CA SER A 29 5.77 -31.22 -55.33
C SER A 29 6.97 -31.03 -56.26
N VAL A 30 7.82 -30.05 -55.95
CA VAL A 30 9.18 -30.00 -56.51
C VAL A 30 10.13 -30.50 -55.43
N GLY A 31 10.77 -31.63 -55.69
CA GLY A 31 11.73 -32.27 -54.78
C GLY A 31 12.90 -31.35 -54.46
N MET A 32 12.88 -30.72 -53.29
CA MET A 32 14.04 -30.00 -52.77
C MET A 32 15.05 -30.99 -52.14
N ALA A 33 16.29 -30.88 -52.56
CA ALA A 33 17.43 -31.64 -52.03
C ALA A 33 17.54 -31.54 -50.49
N PRO A 34 17.98 -32.60 -49.80
CA PRO A 34 17.94 -32.70 -48.33
C PRO A 34 18.68 -31.58 -47.61
N GLN A 35 19.68 -30.97 -48.26
CA GLN A 35 20.47 -29.86 -47.72
C GLN A 35 19.63 -28.58 -47.48
N VAL A 36 18.60 -28.34 -48.30
CA VAL A 36 17.77 -27.12 -48.23
C VAL A 36 16.73 -27.22 -47.11
N ARG A 37 16.24 -28.44 -46.81
CA ARG A 37 15.30 -28.70 -45.72
C ARG A 37 15.94 -28.51 -44.35
N ILE A 38 17.22 -28.86 -44.21
CA ILE A 38 17.98 -28.69 -42.96
C ILE A 38 18.21 -27.20 -42.68
N LEU A 39 18.54 -26.40 -43.69
CA LEU A 39 18.71 -24.95 -43.54
C LEU A 39 17.40 -24.24 -43.16
N ALA A 40 16.29 -24.63 -43.78
CA ALA A 40 14.97 -24.10 -43.45
C ALA A 40 14.54 -24.44 -42.01
N LEU A 41 14.79 -25.68 -41.56
CA LEU A 41 14.54 -26.10 -40.17
C LEU A 41 15.46 -25.39 -39.17
N PHE A 42 16.72 -25.16 -39.51
CA PHE A 42 17.64 -24.37 -38.67
C PHE A 42 17.21 -22.91 -38.57
N LEU A 43 16.77 -22.29 -39.66
CA LEU A 43 16.25 -20.91 -39.66
C LEU A 43 14.94 -20.80 -38.87
N LEU A 44 14.04 -21.80 -38.96
CA LEU A 44 12.84 -21.89 -38.12
C LEU A 44 13.19 -22.08 -36.63
N SER A 45 14.21 -22.88 -36.30
CA SER A 45 14.70 -23.06 -34.93
C SER A 45 15.34 -21.78 -34.37
N LEU A 46 16.11 -21.05 -35.18
CA LEU A 46 16.70 -19.75 -34.81
C LEU A 46 15.65 -18.64 -34.62
N CYS A 47 14.49 -18.76 -35.28
CA CYS A 47 13.32 -17.89 -35.04
C CYS A 47 12.56 -18.25 -33.74
N CYS A 48 12.64 -19.48 -33.26
CA CYS A 48 12.04 -19.88 -31.98
C CYS A 48 12.86 -19.45 -30.74
N ASP A 49 14.15 -19.13 -30.90
CA ASP A 49 15.01 -18.64 -29.80
C ASP A 49 14.92 -17.12 -29.55
N ARG A 50 14.14 -16.38 -30.36
CA ARG A 50 13.86 -14.97 -30.09
C ARG A 50 12.57 -14.80 -29.30
N GLY A 51 12.75 -14.78 -27.98
CA GLY A 51 11.88 -14.00 -27.12
C GLY A 51 10.97 -14.83 -26.22
N SER A 52 11.57 -15.64 -25.34
CA SER A 52 11.03 -15.70 -23.98
C SER A 52 11.30 -14.34 -23.33
N LEU A 53 10.55 -13.31 -23.76
CA LEU A 53 10.24 -12.18 -22.88
C LEU A 53 9.55 -12.85 -21.70
N ARG A 54 10.34 -13.15 -20.66
CA ARG A 54 9.81 -13.24 -19.31
C ARG A 54 9.24 -11.85 -19.05
N HIS A 55 7.99 -11.65 -19.47
CA HIS A 55 7.16 -10.60 -18.95
C HIS A 55 7.22 -10.81 -17.45
N SER A 56 8.04 -9.97 -16.80
CA SER A 56 7.92 -9.67 -15.39
C SER A 56 6.44 -9.47 -15.18
N ALA A 57 5.78 -10.43 -14.53
CA ALA A 57 4.38 -10.31 -14.18
C ALA A 57 4.28 -8.99 -13.43
N SER A 58 3.72 -7.97 -14.08
CA SER A 58 3.51 -6.67 -13.44
C SER A 58 2.56 -6.99 -12.30
N TRP A 59 3.08 -7.07 -11.08
CA TRP A 59 2.27 -7.23 -9.89
C TRP A 59 1.41 -5.97 -9.80
N LYS A 60 0.22 -6.02 -10.38
CA LYS A 60 -0.82 -5.04 -10.12
C LYS A 60 -1.39 -5.42 -8.76
N PRO A 61 -1.20 -4.62 -7.71
CA PRO A 61 -1.86 -4.89 -6.44
C PRO A 61 -3.37 -4.88 -6.70
N GLN A 62 -4.02 -6.05 -6.63
CA GLN A 62 -5.47 -6.08 -6.57
C GLN A 62 -5.83 -5.69 -5.14
N TRP A 63 -6.25 -4.45 -4.95
CA TRP A 63 -6.88 -4.08 -3.70
C TRP A 63 -8.14 -4.93 -3.58
N PRO A 64 -8.34 -5.68 -2.47
CA PRO A 64 -9.61 -6.34 -2.27
C PRO A 64 -10.68 -5.25 -2.33
N LEU A 65 -11.70 -5.45 -3.16
CA LEU A 65 -12.85 -4.55 -3.24
C LEU A 65 -13.65 -4.69 -1.94
N LEU A 66 -13.19 -4.03 -0.89
CA LEU A 66 -13.90 -3.94 0.37
C LEU A 66 -14.98 -2.87 0.22
N ARG A 67 -16.25 -3.24 0.45
CA ARG A 67 -17.31 -2.23 0.60
C ARG A 67 -17.11 -1.56 1.94
N VAL A 68 -16.58 -0.34 1.91
CA VAL A 68 -16.45 0.50 3.09
C VAL A 68 -17.69 1.39 3.19
N PRO A 69 -18.29 1.55 4.39
CA PRO A 69 -19.34 2.52 4.61
C PRO A 69 -18.95 3.91 4.14
N VAL A 70 -19.90 4.62 3.54
CA VAL A 70 -19.68 5.99 3.05
C VAL A 70 -20.25 6.95 4.09
N VAL A 71 -19.41 7.84 4.61
CA VAL A 71 -19.79 8.90 5.55
C VAL A 71 -19.85 10.21 4.77
N MET A 72 -21.02 10.84 4.69
CA MET A 72 -21.20 12.10 3.96
C MET A 72 -21.86 13.16 4.84
N PRO A 73 -21.54 14.45 4.67
CA PRO A 73 -22.28 15.54 5.30
C PRO A 73 -23.77 15.45 4.93
N GLN A 74 -24.64 15.44 5.94
CA GLN A 74 -26.09 15.42 5.72
C GLN A 74 -26.74 16.74 6.10
N GLN A 75 -26.26 17.38 7.18
CA GLN A 75 -26.77 18.66 7.64
C GLN A 75 -25.66 19.46 8.29
N THR A 76 -25.61 20.76 7.97
CA THR A 76 -24.74 21.72 8.64
C THR A 76 -25.60 22.68 9.44
N LEU A 77 -25.31 22.82 10.73
CA LEU A 77 -26.04 23.66 11.67
C LEU A 77 -25.08 24.69 12.26
N GLU A 78 -25.50 25.95 12.28
CA GLU A 78 -24.80 27.00 13.01
C GLU A 78 -24.88 26.70 14.52
N ARG A 79 -23.75 26.81 15.20
CA ARG A 79 -23.62 26.64 16.65
C ARG A 79 -23.20 27.96 17.30
N PRO A 80 -23.52 28.16 18.59
CA PRO A 80 -23.03 29.32 19.32
C PRO A 80 -21.50 29.41 19.23
N ALA A 81 -20.98 30.63 19.18
CA ALA A 81 -19.54 30.85 19.21
C ALA A 81 -18.93 30.18 20.45
N PRO A 82 -17.82 29.42 20.31
CA PRO A 82 -17.26 28.68 21.42
C PRO A 82 -16.68 29.65 22.45
N HIS A 83 -17.07 29.47 23.70
CA HIS A 83 -16.51 30.20 24.82
C HIS A 83 -15.47 29.31 25.50
N PHE A 84 -14.19 29.51 25.18
CA PHE A 84 -13.05 28.79 25.76
C PHE A 84 -12.74 29.26 27.20
N LEU A 85 -13.76 29.23 28.07
CA LEU A 85 -13.67 29.68 29.46
C LEU A 85 -13.21 28.56 30.41
N ALA A 86 -13.02 27.35 29.90
CA ALA A 86 -12.58 26.21 30.69
C ALA A 86 -11.09 26.36 31.06
N GLU A 87 -10.77 26.08 32.33
CA GLU A 87 -9.39 26.02 32.79
C GLU A 87 -8.66 24.86 32.11
N ALA A 88 -7.42 25.12 31.67
CA ALA A 88 -6.62 24.12 30.96
C ALA A 88 -6.15 23.02 31.93
N LYS A 89 -6.87 21.90 31.97
CA LYS A 89 -6.46 20.72 32.73
C LYS A 89 -5.38 19.94 31.98
N LEU A 90 -4.14 20.03 32.45
CA LEU A 90 -3.00 19.30 31.86
C LEU A 90 -3.08 17.78 32.07
N GLU A 91 -3.85 17.34 33.07
CA GLU A 91 -4.14 15.92 33.31
C GLU A 91 -5.42 15.50 32.59
N VAL A 92 -5.24 14.91 31.41
CA VAL A 92 -6.33 14.34 30.61
C VAL A 92 -6.71 12.97 31.17
N THR A 93 -7.50 12.98 32.24
CA THR A 93 -8.12 11.76 32.77
C THR A 93 -9.35 11.43 31.91
N SER A 94 -9.27 10.39 31.07
CA SER A 94 -10.46 9.85 30.42
C SER A 94 -11.34 9.17 31.47
N THR A 95 -12.65 9.31 31.35
CA THR A 95 -13.62 8.63 32.22
C THR A 95 -13.72 7.13 31.95
N CYS A 96 -13.08 6.65 30.88
CA CYS A 96 -13.08 5.25 30.45
C CYS A 96 -11.64 4.77 30.25
N ASP A 97 -11.26 3.74 31.01
CA ASP A 97 -10.02 2.99 30.84
C ASP A 97 -10.16 1.90 29.76
N PRO A 98 -9.05 1.26 29.31
CA PRO A 98 -9.11 0.17 28.32
C PRO A 98 -10.06 -0.98 28.69
N ASP A 99 -10.25 -1.25 29.98
CA ASP A 99 -11.20 -2.29 30.45
C ASP A 99 -12.66 -1.85 30.34
N CYS A 100 -12.93 -0.55 30.47
CA CYS A 100 -14.24 0.03 30.19
C CYS A 100 -14.56 -0.08 28.69
N HIS A 101 -13.59 0.18 27.80
CA HIS A 101 -13.79 0.03 26.35
C HIS A 101 -14.10 -1.41 25.92
N LYS A 102 -13.61 -2.42 26.65
CA LYS A 102 -13.95 -3.83 26.38
C LYS A 102 -15.39 -4.18 26.72
N GLN A 103 -15.99 -3.45 27.66
CA GLN A 103 -17.34 -3.69 28.17
C GLN A 103 -18.36 -2.70 27.59
N ALA A 104 -17.90 -1.71 26.82
CA ALA A 104 -18.77 -0.72 26.20
C ALA A 104 -19.79 -1.40 25.27
N PRO A 105 -21.07 -1.01 25.34
CA PRO A 105 -22.09 -1.57 24.47
C PRO A 105 -21.77 -1.27 23.00
N THR A 106 -22.16 -2.17 22.11
CA THR A 106 -22.03 -1.93 20.66
C THR A 106 -22.87 -0.72 20.26
N PRO A 107 -22.28 0.32 19.64
CA PRO A 107 -23.03 1.53 19.30
C PRO A 107 -24.11 1.26 18.25
N GLY A 108 -25.23 1.95 18.38
CA GLY A 108 -26.28 2.01 17.38
C GLY A 108 -25.92 2.96 16.22
N TYR A 109 -26.84 3.10 15.27
CA TYR A 109 -26.68 4.04 14.15
C TYR A 109 -26.56 5.49 14.62
N TRP A 110 -27.40 5.90 15.59
CA TRP A 110 -27.44 7.26 16.11
C TRP A 110 -26.16 7.61 16.89
N ASP A 111 -25.66 6.67 17.70
CA ASP A 111 -24.39 6.84 18.41
C ASP A 111 -23.23 7.01 17.42
N LEU A 112 -23.17 6.16 16.38
CA LEU A 112 -22.15 6.30 15.33
C LEU A 112 -22.25 7.62 14.57
N ARG A 113 -23.48 8.08 14.29
CA ARG A 113 -23.71 9.36 13.64
C ARG A 113 -23.17 10.51 14.47
N GLU A 114 -23.35 10.47 15.78
CA GLU A 114 -22.83 11.45 16.73
C GLU A 114 -21.30 11.39 16.84
N TYR A 115 -20.71 10.19 16.87
CA TYR A 115 -19.25 10.05 16.95
C TYR A 115 -18.52 10.50 15.68
N LEU A 116 -19.18 10.40 14.53
CA LEU A 116 -18.62 10.75 13.23
C LEU A 116 -18.99 12.16 12.77
N SER A 117 -19.96 12.82 13.42
CA SER A 117 -20.20 14.24 13.23
C SER A 117 -19.07 15.07 13.80
N TYR A 118 -18.85 16.25 13.24
CA TYR A 118 -17.73 17.09 13.61
C TYR A 118 -18.12 18.56 13.60
N GLU A 119 -17.45 19.33 14.46
CA GLU A 119 -17.58 20.78 14.50
C GLU A 119 -16.42 21.44 13.75
N THR A 120 -16.71 22.56 13.09
CA THR A 120 -15.72 23.37 12.37
C THR A 120 -15.76 24.79 12.89
N LEU A 121 -14.67 25.21 13.55
CA LEU A 121 -14.44 26.58 13.95
C LEU A 121 -13.75 27.35 12.82
N HIS A 122 -14.43 28.35 12.29
CA HIS A 122 -13.92 29.20 11.21
C HIS A 122 -13.08 30.36 11.75
N ALA A 123 -12.24 30.93 10.89
CA ALA A 123 -11.36 32.05 11.25
C ALA A 123 -12.11 33.35 11.64
N ASN A 124 -13.35 33.51 11.18
CA ASN A 124 -14.24 34.61 11.58
C ASN A 124 -14.88 34.38 12.97
N GLY A 125 -14.58 33.27 13.64
CA GLY A 125 -15.15 32.87 14.93
C GLY A 125 -16.50 32.15 14.85
N SER A 126 -17.07 31.91 13.66
CA SER A 126 -18.31 31.15 13.54
C SER A 126 -18.04 29.65 13.69
N LEU A 127 -18.92 28.97 14.43
CA LEU A 127 -18.86 27.54 14.68
C LEU A 127 -20.02 26.86 13.97
N VAL A 128 -19.73 25.82 13.20
CA VAL A 128 -20.77 24.99 12.58
C VAL A 128 -20.55 23.54 12.96
N GLU A 129 -21.64 22.83 13.23
CA GLU A 129 -21.64 21.38 13.36
C GLU A 129 -22.10 20.74 12.06
N THR A 130 -21.33 19.76 11.57
CA THR A 130 -21.70 18.96 10.41
C THR A 130 -22.13 17.57 10.88
N ALA A 131 -23.45 17.35 10.91
CA ALA A 131 -24.03 16.05 11.15
C ALA A 131 -23.87 15.19 9.89
N VAL A 132 -23.26 14.03 10.03
CA VAL A 132 -23.00 13.11 8.93
C VAL A 132 -24.12 12.08 8.78
N GLY A 133 -24.32 11.57 7.58
CA GLY A 133 -25.08 10.36 7.29
C GLY A 133 -24.13 9.21 6.96
N ILE A 134 -24.46 8.00 7.43
CA ILE A 134 -23.65 6.80 7.20
C ILE A 134 -24.42 5.87 6.26
N TYR A 135 -23.88 5.63 5.07
CA TYR A 135 -24.53 4.86 4.00
C TYR A 135 -23.77 3.57 3.68
N GLY A 136 -24.47 2.57 3.15
CA GLY A 136 -23.88 1.28 2.80
C GLY A 136 -23.41 0.49 4.01
N PHE A 137 -24.02 0.73 5.17
CA PHE A 137 -23.67 0.15 6.46
C PHE A 137 -24.88 -0.59 7.06
N ASN A 138 -24.65 -1.77 7.62
CA ASN A 138 -25.66 -2.51 8.37
C ASN A 138 -25.23 -2.64 9.83
N THR A 139 -26.07 -2.22 10.78
CA THR A 139 -25.80 -2.32 12.21
C THR A 139 -25.64 -3.78 12.68
N ALA A 140 -26.18 -4.75 11.93
CA ALA A 140 -25.95 -6.17 12.18
C ALA A 140 -24.48 -6.60 11.97
N ASP A 141 -23.72 -5.89 11.13
CA ASP A 141 -22.29 -6.18 10.91
C ASP A 141 -21.45 -5.86 12.14
N LEU A 142 -21.89 -4.93 13.01
CA LEU A 142 -21.23 -4.66 14.29
C LEU A 142 -21.48 -5.74 15.33
N ARG A 143 -22.66 -6.39 15.27
CA ARG A 143 -23.05 -7.49 16.18
C ARG A 143 -22.42 -8.81 15.79
N ARG A 144 -21.90 -8.92 14.58
CA ARG A 144 -21.09 -10.05 14.17
C ARG A 144 -19.73 -9.94 14.83
N GLU A 145 -19.72 -10.21 16.14
CA GLU A 145 -18.51 -10.61 16.85
C GLU A 145 -17.78 -11.57 15.93
N ALA A 146 -16.49 -11.32 15.71
CA ALA A 146 -15.64 -12.20 14.94
C ALA A 146 -15.67 -13.58 15.63
N ALA A 147 -16.63 -14.42 15.22
CA ALA A 147 -16.81 -15.76 15.73
C ALA A 147 -15.46 -16.45 15.69
N GLY A 148 -15.02 -16.88 16.87
CA GLY A 148 -13.63 -17.07 17.22
C GLY A 148 -12.80 -17.77 16.14
N ARG A 149 -11.82 -17.05 15.60
CA ARG A 149 -10.56 -17.67 15.21
C ARG A 149 -9.58 -17.47 16.34
N SER A 150 -9.14 -18.61 16.89
CA SER A 150 -7.98 -18.74 17.77
C SER A 150 -6.92 -17.69 17.44
N ARG A 151 -6.56 -16.88 18.44
CA ARG A 151 -5.57 -15.79 18.34
C ARG A 151 -4.23 -16.34 17.81
N ALA A 152 -3.99 -16.23 16.52
CA ALA A 152 -2.63 -16.09 16.02
C ALA A 152 -2.27 -14.60 16.09
N ARG A 153 -1.55 -14.23 17.15
CA ARG A 153 -1.01 -12.88 17.44
C ARG A 153 -0.60 -12.13 16.17
N ARG A 154 -1.46 -11.21 15.71
CA ARG A 154 -1.17 -10.06 14.84
C ARG A 154 -2.46 -9.21 14.79
N GLN A 155 -2.38 -7.96 15.25
CA GLN A 155 -3.47 -6.97 15.12
C GLN A 155 -3.57 -6.52 13.65
N ILE A 156 -3.99 -7.43 12.76
CA ILE A 156 -4.25 -7.13 11.35
C ILE A 156 -5.76 -7.05 11.20
N TYR A 157 -6.26 -5.85 10.93
CA TYR A 157 -7.67 -5.59 10.73
C TYR A 157 -8.03 -5.81 9.26
N GLY A 158 -9.02 -6.66 9.00
CA GLY A 158 -9.45 -6.99 7.63
C GLY A 158 -8.42 -7.82 6.84
N PRO A 159 -8.52 -7.84 5.50
CA PRO A 159 -7.56 -8.52 4.65
C PRO A 159 -6.16 -7.90 4.73
N ASP A 160 -5.12 -8.72 4.75
CA ASP A 160 -3.73 -8.26 4.77
C ASP A 160 -3.30 -7.75 3.37
N SER A 161 -3.30 -6.43 3.19
CA SER A 161 -2.90 -5.76 1.95
C SER A 161 -1.46 -5.22 1.97
N ARG A 162 -0.66 -5.60 2.97
CA ARG A 162 0.72 -5.12 3.09
C ARG A 162 1.58 -5.72 1.98
N PHE A 163 2.48 -4.92 1.41
CA PHE A 163 3.45 -5.36 0.42
C PHE A 163 4.87 -5.02 0.88
N SER A 164 5.84 -5.81 0.43
CA SER A 164 7.25 -5.56 0.74
C SER A 164 7.79 -4.46 -0.18
N ILE A 165 8.36 -3.43 0.45
CA ILE A 165 9.13 -2.39 -0.22
C ILE A 165 10.61 -2.76 -0.38
N VAL A 166 11.07 -3.80 0.33
CA VAL A 166 12.48 -4.22 0.33
C VAL A 166 12.87 -4.77 -1.04
N GLY A 167 13.96 -4.26 -1.59
CA GLY A 167 14.48 -4.71 -2.87
C GLY A 167 13.76 -4.16 -4.10
N GLN A 168 12.85 -3.20 -3.89
CA GLN A 168 12.15 -2.52 -4.97
C GLN A 168 12.87 -1.21 -5.35
N ASP A 169 12.77 -0.82 -6.62
CA ASP A 169 13.45 0.37 -7.14
C ASP A 169 12.93 1.66 -6.49
N PHE A 170 11.66 1.68 -6.06
CA PHE A 170 11.05 2.83 -5.40
C PHE A 170 11.47 3.02 -3.93
N LEU A 171 12.23 2.08 -3.34
CA LEU A 171 12.63 2.14 -1.94
C LEU A 171 13.48 3.38 -1.62
N LEU A 172 14.27 3.86 -2.58
CA LEU A 172 15.08 5.07 -2.43
C LEU A 172 14.32 6.36 -2.78
N ASN A 173 13.07 6.25 -3.23
CA ASN A 173 12.24 7.40 -3.52
C ASN A 173 11.39 7.77 -2.31
N TYR A 174 11.14 9.07 -2.15
CA TYR A 174 10.14 9.55 -1.19
C TYR A 174 8.76 8.93 -1.52
N PRO A 175 7.98 8.46 -0.54
CA PRO A 175 8.17 8.57 0.91
C PRO A 175 8.94 7.42 1.57
N PHE A 176 9.39 6.40 0.82
CA PHE A 176 10.02 5.21 1.40
C PHE A 176 11.48 5.43 1.81
N SER A 177 12.15 6.41 1.20
CA SER A 177 13.53 6.77 1.51
C SER A 177 13.74 7.29 2.94
N THR A 178 12.68 7.81 3.57
CA THR A 178 12.73 8.32 4.95
C THR A 178 12.44 7.24 5.99
N ALA A 179 12.03 6.04 5.56
CA ALA A 179 11.73 4.94 6.46
C ALA A 179 13.02 4.27 6.97
N VAL A 180 13.16 4.18 8.30
CA VAL A 180 14.34 3.60 8.96
C VAL A 180 13.95 2.47 9.92
N LYS A 181 14.89 1.55 10.12
CA LYS A 181 14.82 0.47 11.10
C LYS A 181 15.66 0.81 12.32
N LEU A 182 15.08 0.65 13.50
CA LEU A 182 15.75 0.81 14.78
C LEU A 182 16.30 -0.53 15.26
N SER A 183 17.47 -0.52 15.92
CA SER A 183 18.08 -1.72 16.49
C SER A 183 17.24 -2.38 17.59
N THR A 184 16.29 -1.65 18.16
CA THR A 184 15.30 -2.16 19.13
C THR A 184 14.22 -3.05 18.47
N GLY A 185 14.21 -3.14 17.14
CA GLY A 185 13.19 -3.89 16.38
C GLY A 185 11.99 -3.02 15.95
N CYS A 186 11.97 -1.75 16.35
CA CYS A 186 11.00 -0.78 15.89
C CYS A 186 11.35 -0.17 14.52
N THR A 187 10.43 0.63 14.00
CA THR A 187 10.61 1.50 12.84
C THR A 187 10.57 2.96 13.24
N GLY A 188 11.00 3.83 12.34
CA GLY A 188 10.84 5.27 12.48
C GLY A 188 10.87 5.98 11.12
N THR A 189 10.60 7.28 11.15
CA THR A 189 10.62 8.16 9.98
C THR A 189 11.60 9.27 10.21
N LEU A 190 12.48 9.52 9.24
CA LEU A 190 13.38 10.67 9.28
C LEU A 190 12.60 11.97 9.07
N VAL A 191 12.79 12.90 10.00
CA VAL A 191 12.21 14.27 9.96
C VAL A 191 13.28 15.35 9.78
N GLY A 192 14.56 14.93 9.74
CA GLY A 192 15.71 15.75 9.42
C GLY A 192 16.97 14.90 9.41
N ASP A 193 18.11 15.50 9.09
CA ASP A 193 19.38 14.78 8.85
C ASP A 193 19.85 13.92 10.03
N ARG A 194 19.41 14.26 11.25
CA ARG A 194 19.80 13.59 12.49
C ARG A 194 18.61 13.25 13.41
N HIS A 195 17.38 13.38 12.92
CA HIS A 195 16.17 13.24 13.75
C HIS A 195 15.23 12.17 13.19
N VAL A 196 14.86 11.21 14.05
CA VAL A 196 13.92 10.12 13.73
C VAL A 196 12.71 10.21 14.64
N LEU A 197 11.52 10.28 14.04
CA LEU A 197 10.25 10.16 14.74
C LEU A 197 9.90 8.67 14.93
N THR A 198 9.60 8.27 16.17
CA THR A 198 9.21 6.89 16.54
C THR A 198 8.32 6.90 17.79
N ALA A 199 7.79 5.74 18.17
CA ALA A 199 6.97 5.62 19.37
C ALA A 199 7.82 5.63 20.64
N ALA A 200 7.30 6.24 21.71
CA ALA A 200 7.98 6.31 23.02
C ALA A 200 8.37 4.92 23.55
N HIS A 201 7.48 3.93 23.41
CA HIS A 201 7.71 2.56 23.86
C HIS A 201 8.86 1.84 23.13
N CYS A 202 9.31 2.36 21.98
CA CYS A 202 10.48 1.84 21.26
C CYS A 202 11.80 2.25 21.93
N VAL A 203 11.75 3.21 22.86
CA VAL A 203 12.90 3.82 23.52
C VAL A 203 12.84 3.62 25.03
N HIS A 204 11.67 3.71 25.66
CA HIS A 204 11.52 3.55 27.12
C HIS A 204 10.22 2.87 27.53
N ASP A 205 10.19 2.26 28.71
CA ASP A 205 9.00 1.61 29.30
C ASP A 205 8.22 2.51 30.28
N GLY A 206 8.62 3.79 30.37
CA GLY A 206 8.04 4.78 31.28
C GLY A 206 8.80 4.91 32.61
N LYS A 207 9.74 3.99 32.89
CA LYS A 207 10.67 4.12 34.03
C LYS A 207 12.12 4.16 33.55
N ASN A 208 12.48 3.32 32.59
CA ASN A 208 13.84 3.14 32.08
C ASN A 208 13.86 3.04 30.55
N TYR A 209 15.06 3.23 29.98
CA TYR A 209 15.30 2.92 28.57
C TYR A 209 15.17 1.42 28.29
N VAL A 210 14.53 1.06 27.18
CA VAL A 210 14.46 -0.34 26.73
C VAL A 210 15.85 -0.84 26.34
N LYS A 211 16.04 -2.17 26.38
CA LYS A 211 17.34 -2.78 26.06
C LYS A 211 17.83 -2.32 24.68
N GLY A 212 19.03 -1.75 24.65
CA GLY A 212 19.67 -1.26 23.42
C GLY A 212 19.29 0.17 23.02
N ALA A 213 18.34 0.83 23.68
CA ALA A 213 17.99 2.22 23.37
C ALA A 213 19.10 3.22 23.74
N GLN A 214 19.90 2.93 24.77
CA GLN A 214 21.08 3.74 25.13
C GLN A 214 22.20 3.72 24.07
N LYS A 215 22.20 2.73 23.17
CA LYS A 215 23.13 2.60 22.03
C LYS A 215 22.34 2.36 20.74
N LEU A 216 21.24 3.09 20.58
CA LEU A 216 20.30 2.92 19.48
C LEU A 216 21.01 3.13 18.14
N ARG A 217 20.90 2.14 17.25
CA ARG A 217 21.38 2.25 15.87
C ARG A 217 20.21 2.42 14.93
N VAL A 218 20.38 3.27 13.94
CA VAL A 218 19.40 3.54 12.89
C VAL A 218 19.95 2.98 11.58
N GLY A 219 19.17 2.12 10.93
CA GLY A 219 19.51 1.50 9.65
C GLY A 219 18.56 1.96 8.55
N PHE A 220 19.12 2.34 7.41
CA PHE A 220 18.38 2.63 6.19
C PHE A 220 18.06 1.33 5.45
N LEU A 221 16.89 1.29 4.82
CA LEU A 221 16.54 0.21 3.90
C LEU A 221 17.47 0.28 2.68
N LYS A 222 17.89 -0.88 2.15
CA LYS A 222 18.75 -0.95 0.97
C LYS A 222 18.00 -1.60 -0.20
N PRO A 223 18.20 -1.13 -1.44
CA PRO A 223 17.80 -1.86 -2.63
C PRO A 223 18.51 -3.21 -2.70
N ARG A 224 17.89 -4.15 -3.40
CA ARG A 224 18.49 -5.47 -3.65
C ARG A 224 19.62 -5.26 -4.66
N GLN A 225 20.87 -5.49 -4.24
CA GLN A 225 21.93 -5.64 -5.22
C GLN A 225 21.65 -6.94 -5.98
N ARG A 226 21.53 -6.83 -7.30
CA ARG A 226 21.47 -8.01 -8.18
C ARG A 226 22.80 -8.71 -7.99
N ASP A 227 22.78 -9.93 -7.45
CA ASP A 227 23.99 -10.71 -7.20
C ASP A 227 24.85 -10.71 -8.48
N ALA A 228 26.02 -10.08 -8.42
CA ALA A 228 27.01 -10.20 -9.48
C ALA A 228 27.41 -11.69 -9.55
N PRO A 229 27.68 -12.24 -10.74
CA PRO A 229 28.11 -13.63 -10.86
C PRO A 229 29.36 -13.83 -9.99
N GLN A 230 29.27 -14.75 -9.06
CA GLN A 230 30.33 -15.13 -8.14
C GLN A 230 31.54 -15.59 -8.96
N ALA A 231 32.50 -14.69 -9.18
CA ALA A 231 33.79 -15.03 -9.75
C ALA A 231 34.49 -15.95 -8.74
N ASN A 232 34.53 -17.23 -9.10
CA ASN A 232 35.17 -18.30 -8.40
C ASN A 232 36.65 -17.93 -8.17
N ARG A 233 37.00 -17.51 -6.95
CA ARG A 233 38.40 -17.39 -6.52
C ARG A 233 38.70 -18.53 -5.56
N THR A 234 38.94 -19.69 -6.14
CA THR A 234 39.78 -20.71 -5.52
C THR A 234 41.21 -20.19 -5.46
N GLY A 235 41.80 -20.20 -4.27
CA GLY A 235 43.20 -19.82 -4.07
C GLY A 235 43.48 -19.37 -2.64
N SER A 236 43.49 -20.32 -1.70
CA SER A 236 44.15 -20.13 -0.41
C SER A 236 45.67 -20.08 -0.61
N PRO A 237 46.40 -19.15 0.01
CA PRO A 237 47.80 -19.37 0.33
C PRO A 237 47.91 -19.94 1.75
N ALA A 238 48.59 -21.06 1.85
CA ALA A 238 49.04 -21.65 3.11
C ALA A 238 49.95 -20.66 3.85
N GLY A 239 49.71 -20.46 5.14
CA GLY A 239 50.61 -19.79 6.07
C GLY A 239 51.23 -20.79 7.06
N PRO A 240 52.51 -20.64 7.44
CA PRO A 240 53.23 -21.66 8.20
C PRO A 240 52.93 -21.61 9.70
N THR A 241 53.09 -22.78 10.30
CA THR A 241 53.04 -23.14 11.71
C THR A 241 53.99 -22.33 12.60
N ARG A 242 53.50 -21.95 13.78
CA ARG A 242 54.27 -21.93 15.02
C ARG A 242 53.38 -22.33 16.18
#